data_AF-A0A352KF05-F1
#
_entry.id   AF-A0A352KF05-F1
#
_cell.length_a   1.000
_cell.length_b   1.000
_cell.length_c   1.000
_cell.angle_alpha   90.00
_cell.angle_beta   90.00
_cell.angle_gamma   90.00
#
_symmetry.space_group_name_H-M   'P 1'
#
loop_
_entity.id
_entity.type
_entity.pdbx_description
1 polymer ?
#
loop_
_entity_poly.entity_id
_entity_poly.type
_entity_poly.pdbx_seq_one_letter_code
_entity_poly.pdbx_strand_id
1 'polypeptide(L)'
;YWNRYPGARFDSESYSYGYSFSEELLQEWDWTEHFSPQPETLRYLNHVADKFDLRKDIQFNSRVKSAIYDEATQRWNVTLENGDSASGRFLITAIGPLSAPTLPNIEGRDSFEGQSFHTARWPQDPNGFGGKDVGFAGKRVGVIGTGA
;
A
#
# COMPACT_ATOMS: atom_id res chain seq x y z
N TYR A 1 0.55 -0.99 -3.40
CA TYR A 1 -0.59 -1.91 -3.16
C TYR A 1 -1.91 -1.16 -3.06
N TRP A 2 -2.08 -0.27 -2.07
CA TRP A 2 -3.37 0.43 -1.84
C TRP A 2 -3.65 1.59 -2.81
N ASN A 3 -2.71 2.52 -2.95
CA ASN A 3 -2.77 3.55 -3.98
C ASN A 3 -2.60 2.86 -5.34
N ARG A 4 -3.64 2.87 -6.15
CA ARG A 4 -3.66 2.25 -7.50
C ARG A 4 -4.59 2.98 -8.45
N TYR A 5 -4.82 4.26 -8.17
CA TYR A 5 -5.62 5.12 -9.03
C TYR A 5 -4.89 5.34 -10.38
N PRO A 6 -5.62 5.65 -11.47
CA PRO A 6 -5.03 5.86 -12.77
C PRO A 6 -3.98 6.99 -12.74
N GLY A 7 -2.76 6.70 -13.20
CA GLY A 7 -1.68 7.67 -13.24
C GLY A 7 -0.83 7.76 -11.96
N ALA A 8 -1.04 6.92 -10.95
CA ALA A 8 -0.16 6.85 -9.78
C ALA A 8 1.26 6.39 -10.17
N ARG A 9 2.29 7.16 -9.79
CA ARG A 9 3.71 6.92 -10.09
C ARG A 9 4.60 7.43 -8.96
N PHE A 10 5.90 7.15 -9.06
CA PHE A 10 6.91 7.83 -8.24
C PHE A 10 7.39 9.13 -8.86
N ASP A 11 7.82 10.03 -7.99
CA ASP A 11 8.40 11.34 -8.35
C ASP A 11 9.94 11.32 -8.39
N SER A 12 10.55 10.17 -8.06
CA SER A 12 11.99 9.92 -8.17
C SER A 12 12.27 8.94 -9.31
N GLU A 13 13.47 9.03 -9.88
CA GLU A 13 13.86 8.12 -10.96
C GLU A 13 13.80 6.66 -10.50
N SER A 14 13.31 5.77 -11.35
CA SER A 14 13.05 4.38 -10.97
C SER A 14 14.26 3.66 -10.37
N TYR A 15 15.46 3.92 -10.90
CA TYR A 15 16.71 3.32 -10.43
C TYR A 15 17.18 3.87 -9.08
N SER A 16 16.80 5.10 -8.71
CA SER A 16 17.15 5.69 -7.40
C SER A 16 16.18 5.25 -6.30
N TYR A 17 14.96 4.87 -6.67
CA TYR A 17 13.92 4.41 -5.75
C TYR A 17 13.88 2.88 -5.54
N GLY A 18 14.72 2.12 -6.25
CA GLY A 18 14.92 0.68 -6.03
C GLY A 18 15.73 0.38 -4.76
N TYR A 19 15.59 -0.82 -4.21
CA TYR A 19 16.44 -1.29 -3.12
C TYR A 19 17.87 -1.55 -3.60
N SER A 20 18.85 -1.11 -2.79
CA SER A 20 20.29 -1.27 -3.07
C SER A 20 21.00 -2.27 -2.15
N PHE A 21 20.27 -2.97 -1.28
CA PHE A 21 20.89 -3.91 -0.32
C PHE A 21 21.40 -5.21 -0.97
N SER A 22 20.96 -5.51 -2.19
CA SER A 22 21.31 -6.72 -2.92
C SER A 22 21.78 -6.33 -4.32
N GLU A 23 23.04 -6.63 -4.62
CA GLU A 23 23.62 -6.41 -5.95
C GLU A 23 22.89 -7.25 -7.02
N GLU A 24 22.57 -8.51 -6.72
CA GLU A 24 21.79 -9.38 -7.62
C GLU A 24 20.44 -8.75 -7.98
N LEU A 25 19.70 -8.25 -6.98
CA LEU A 25 18.41 -7.60 -7.22
C LEU A 25 18.53 -6.38 -8.13
N LEU A 26 19.60 -5.59 -7.98
CA LEU A 26 19.87 -4.43 -8.83
C LEU A 26 20.15 -4.83 -10.29
N GLN A 27 20.79 -5.98 -10.51
CA GLN A 27 21.11 -6.49 -11.85
C GLN A 27 19.94 -7.23 -12.51
N GLU A 28 19.06 -7.85 -11.72
CA GLU A 28 17.95 -8.67 -12.22
C GLU A 28 16.73 -7.85 -12.67
N TRP A 29 16.56 -6.64 -12.13
CA TRP A 29 15.37 -5.84 -12.38
C TRP A 29 15.62 -4.69 -13.36
N ASP A 30 15.04 -4.81 -14.55
CA ASP A 30 15.03 -3.75 -15.55
C ASP A 30 13.76 -2.89 -15.45
N TRP A 31 13.92 -1.64 -15.03
CA TRP A 31 12.83 -0.67 -15.01
C TRP A 31 12.45 -0.24 -16.44
N THR A 32 11.15 -0.29 -16.76
CA THR A 32 10.65 -0.01 -18.11
C THR A 32 10.47 1.49 -18.40
N GLU A 33 10.34 2.32 -17.36
CA GLU A 33 10.14 3.76 -17.48
C GLU A 33 11.05 4.55 -16.54
N HIS A 34 11.35 5.80 -16.91
CA HIS A 34 12.18 6.70 -16.09
C HIS A 34 11.55 6.98 -14.71
N PHE A 35 10.21 7.08 -14.66
CA PHE A 35 9.41 7.21 -13.43
C PHE A 35 8.38 6.08 -13.37
N SER A 36 8.69 4.98 -12.70
CA SER A 36 7.86 3.77 -12.79
C SER A 36 6.44 4.00 -12.28
N PRO A 37 5.42 3.48 -12.99
CA PRO A 37 4.05 3.54 -12.53
C PRO A 37 3.82 2.52 -11.42
N GLN A 38 2.80 2.76 -10.60
CA GLN A 38 2.47 1.91 -9.46
C GLN A 38 2.36 0.40 -9.78
N PRO A 39 1.80 -0.05 -10.93
CA PRO A 39 1.75 -1.47 -11.24
C PRO A 39 3.14 -2.09 -11.38
N GLU A 40 4.10 -1.40 -11.98
CA GLU A 40 5.49 -1.88 -12.11
C GLU A 40 6.20 -1.91 -10.75
N THR A 41 6.06 -0.85 -9.96
CA THR A 41 6.54 -0.82 -8.58
C THR A 41 6.02 -1.99 -7.77
N LEU A 42 4.74 -2.33 -7.90
CA LEU A 42 4.16 -3.44 -7.15
C LEU A 42 4.68 -4.78 -7.65
N ARG A 43 4.94 -4.94 -8.96
CA ARG A 43 5.64 -6.14 -9.47
C ARG A 43 7.03 -6.26 -8.88
N TYR A 44 7.80 -5.17 -8.86
CA TYR A 44 9.14 -5.14 -8.25
C TYR A 44 9.11 -5.61 -6.79
N LEU A 45 8.23 -5.04 -5.97
CA LEU A 45 8.12 -5.44 -4.56
C LEU A 45 7.66 -6.90 -4.38
N ASN A 46 6.82 -7.41 -5.28
CA ASN A 46 6.45 -8.84 -5.26
C ASN A 46 7.63 -9.74 -5.65
N HIS A 47 8.41 -9.34 -6.66
CA HIS A 47 9.62 -10.04 -7.06
C HIS A 47 10.65 -10.08 -5.91
N VAL A 48 10.84 -8.97 -5.19
CA VAL A 48 11.68 -8.93 -3.97
C VAL A 48 11.15 -9.92 -2.93
N ALA A 49 9.85 -9.90 -2.65
CA ALA A 49 9.26 -10.80 -1.67
C ALA A 49 9.33 -12.28 -2.07
N ASP A 50 9.32 -12.59 -3.36
CA ASP A 50 9.53 -13.95 -3.89
C ASP A 50 11.00 -14.37 -3.79
N LYS A 51 11.93 -13.54 -4.25
CA LYS A 51 13.38 -13.83 -4.29
C LYS A 51 13.94 -14.14 -2.90
N PHE A 52 13.49 -13.40 -1.88
CA PHE A 52 13.97 -13.57 -0.50
C PHE A 52 13.03 -14.38 0.38
N ASP A 53 12.02 -15.06 -0.21
CA ASP A 53 11.06 -15.91 0.49
C ASP A 53 10.44 -15.23 1.73
N LEU A 54 10.02 -13.97 1.57
CA LEU A 54 9.59 -13.14 2.71
C LEU A 54 8.18 -13.49 3.19
N ARG A 55 7.33 -14.01 2.29
CA ARG A 55 5.89 -14.19 2.58
C ARG A 55 5.61 -15.25 3.63
N LYS A 56 6.50 -16.22 3.82
CA LYS A 56 6.34 -17.26 4.87
C LYS A 56 6.31 -16.68 6.29
N ASP A 57 6.91 -15.51 6.48
CA ASP A 57 7.00 -14.83 7.78
C ASP A 57 6.02 -13.64 7.89
N ILE A 58 5.15 -13.43 6.89
CA ILE A 58 4.17 -12.34 6.86
C ILE A 58 2.75 -12.87 7.03
N GLN A 59 2.07 -12.41 8.07
CA GLN A 59 0.63 -12.65 8.24
C GLN A 59 -0.17 -11.52 7.58
N PHE A 60 -0.72 -11.78 6.38
CA PHE A 60 -1.60 -10.84 5.69
C PHE A 60 -3.01 -10.77 6.33
N ASN A 61 -3.82 -9.82 5.90
CA ASN A 61 -5.20 -9.60 6.40
C ASN A 61 -5.30 -9.49 7.93
N SER A 62 -4.23 -8.98 8.55
CA SER A 62 -4.05 -9.00 10.00
C SER A 62 -3.73 -7.60 10.49
N ARG A 63 -4.75 -6.90 11.00
CA ARG A 63 -4.62 -5.54 11.52
C ARG A 63 -4.29 -5.59 13.01
N VAL A 64 -3.17 -4.98 13.39
CA VAL A 64 -2.81 -4.78 14.79
C VAL A 64 -3.75 -3.75 15.42
N LYS A 65 -4.40 -4.14 16.53
CA LYS A 65 -5.29 -3.29 17.32
C LYS A 65 -4.54 -2.57 18.44
N SER A 66 -3.64 -3.28 19.13
CA SER A 66 -2.87 -2.74 20.24
C SER A 66 -1.53 -3.46 20.38
N ALA A 67 -0.54 -2.74 20.93
CA ALA A 67 0.72 -3.31 21.38
C ALA A 67 1.05 -2.71 22.75
N ILE A 68 1.18 -3.55 23.78
CA ILE A 68 1.40 -3.12 25.17
C ILE A 68 2.69 -3.77 25.65
N TYR A 69 3.62 -2.96 26.16
CA TYR A 69 4.84 -3.46 26.76
C TYR A 69 4.56 -3.97 28.18
N ASP A 70 4.99 -5.18 28.46
CA ASP A 70 4.94 -5.82 29.77
C ASP A 70 6.35 -5.79 30.38
N GLU A 71 6.50 -5.01 31.46
CA GLU A 71 7.77 -4.83 32.15
C GLU A 71 8.25 -6.10 32.87
N ALA A 72 7.31 -6.93 33.37
CA ALA A 72 7.66 -8.12 34.12
C ALA A 72 8.29 -9.19 33.21
N THR A 73 7.79 -9.31 31.98
CA THR A 73 8.32 -10.24 30.98
C THR A 73 9.33 -9.59 30.03
N GLN A 74 9.43 -8.26 30.04
CA GLN A 74 10.24 -7.44 29.12
C GLN A 74 9.88 -7.67 27.66
N ARG A 75 8.58 -7.76 27.36
CA ARG A 75 8.06 -8.10 26.02
C ARG A 75 6.89 -7.20 25.63
N TRP A 76 6.73 -7.02 24.32
CA TRP A 76 5.53 -6.47 23.71
C TRP A 76 4.49 -7.57 23.52
N ASN A 77 3.29 -7.34 24.01
CA ASN A 77 2.11 -8.14 23.73
C ASN A 77 1.26 -7.41 22.69
N VAL A 78 1.13 -8.02 21.52
CA VAL A 78 0.44 -7.47 20.35
C VAL A 78 -0.89 -8.20 20.19
N THR A 79 -1.98 -7.45 20.05
CA THR A 79 -3.32 -7.97 19.80
C THR A 79 -3.80 -7.55 18.43
N LEU A 80 -4.33 -8.50 17.67
CA LEU A 80 -4.94 -8.27 16.36
C LEU A 80 -6.44 -8.00 16.50
N GLU A 81 -7.05 -7.37 15.49
CA GLU A 81 -8.50 -7.08 15.50
C GLU A 81 -9.38 -8.33 15.51
N ASN A 82 -8.90 -9.43 14.94
CA ASN A 82 -9.60 -10.72 14.94
C ASN A 82 -9.50 -11.48 16.30
N GLY A 83 -8.78 -10.93 17.28
CA GLY A 83 -8.58 -11.52 18.61
C GLY A 83 -7.30 -12.34 18.76
N ASP A 84 -6.58 -12.62 17.67
CA ASP A 84 -5.28 -13.29 17.73
C ASP A 84 -4.25 -12.41 18.46
N SER A 85 -3.18 -13.05 18.96
CA SER A 85 -2.11 -12.32 19.66
C SER A 85 -0.72 -12.88 19.34
N ALA A 86 0.28 -12.01 19.48
CA ALA A 86 1.69 -12.34 19.35
C ALA A 86 2.49 -11.66 20.46
N SER A 87 3.65 -12.22 20.81
CA SER A 87 4.55 -11.63 21.81
C SER A 87 6.00 -11.61 21.34
N GLY A 88 6.65 -10.45 21.45
CA GLY A 88 8.02 -10.24 20.97
C GLY A 88 8.85 -9.39 21.94
N ARG A 89 10.17 -9.57 21.95
CA ARG A 89 11.07 -8.71 22.75
C ARG A 89 11.18 -7.31 22.18
N PHE A 90 11.17 -7.21 20.86
CA PHE A 90 11.29 -5.96 20.12
C PHE A 90 10.05 -5.76 19.26
N LEU A 91 9.64 -4.50 19.11
CA LEU A 91 8.57 -4.07 18.22
C LEU A 91 9.16 -3.06 17.22
N ILE A 92 9.08 -3.38 15.93
CA ILE A 92 9.51 -2.51 14.84
C ILE A 92 8.27 -2.09 14.06
N THR A 93 7.94 -0.80 14.09
CA THR A 93 6.72 -0.27 13.45
C THR A 93 7.02 0.28 12.06
N ALA A 94 6.89 -0.54 11.02
CA ALA A 94 7.00 -0.14 9.62
C ALA A 94 5.65 0.31 9.03
N ILE A 95 4.92 1.18 9.74
CA ILE A 95 3.50 1.53 9.44
C ILE A 95 3.31 2.55 8.31
N GLY A 96 4.39 3.15 7.84
CA GLY A 96 4.41 4.13 6.76
C GLY A 96 3.83 5.51 7.16
N PRO A 97 4.32 6.60 6.55
CA PRO A 97 3.87 7.96 6.88
C PRO A 97 2.50 8.33 6.27
N LEU A 98 2.03 7.59 5.26
CA LEU A 98 0.86 7.94 4.44
C LEU A 98 -0.05 6.71 4.20
N SER A 99 -0.60 6.14 5.28
CA SER A 99 -1.33 4.86 5.22
C SER A 99 -2.85 4.95 5.49
N ALA A 100 -3.31 5.97 6.23
CA ALA A 100 -4.72 6.16 6.54
C ALA A 100 -5.33 7.30 5.69
N PRO A 101 -6.35 7.03 4.84
CA PRO A 101 -7.01 8.08 4.09
C PRO A 101 -7.91 8.94 4.98
N THR A 102 -7.95 10.24 4.68
CA THR A 102 -8.91 11.18 5.27
C THR A 102 -9.97 11.52 4.23
N LEU A 103 -11.22 11.17 4.52
CA LEU A 103 -12.32 11.55 3.64
C LEU A 103 -12.63 13.05 3.79
N PRO A 104 -13.08 13.74 2.72
CA PRO A 104 -13.42 15.15 2.81
C PRO A 104 -14.61 15.37 3.76
N ASN A 105 -14.51 16.41 4.58
CA ASN A 105 -15.59 16.86 5.47
C ASN A 105 -16.52 17.82 4.72
N ILE A 106 -17.41 17.25 3.91
CA ILE A 106 -18.38 17.98 3.08
C ILE A 106 -19.77 17.46 3.44
N GLU A 107 -20.66 18.38 3.82
CA GLU A 107 -22.06 18.05 4.10
C GLU A 107 -22.73 17.47 2.85
N GLY A 108 -23.53 16.42 3.02
CA GLY A 108 -24.21 15.74 1.91
C GLY A 108 -23.33 14.81 1.06
N ARG A 109 -22.03 14.65 1.37
CA ARG A 109 -21.13 13.73 0.64
C ARG A 109 -21.70 12.31 0.55
N ASP A 110 -22.19 11.78 1.66
CA ASP A 110 -22.67 10.40 1.77
C ASP A 110 -24.04 10.18 1.10
N SER A 111 -24.75 11.26 0.73
CA SER A 111 -26.00 11.21 -0.04
C SER A 111 -25.80 11.26 -1.56
N PHE A 112 -24.56 11.32 -2.05
CA PHE A 112 -24.30 11.31 -3.49
C PHE A 112 -24.66 9.95 -4.11
N GLU A 113 -25.63 9.95 -5.03
CA GLU A 113 -26.15 8.72 -5.67
C GLU A 113 -25.25 8.21 -6.81
N GLY A 114 -24.29 9.01 -7.26
CA GLY A 114 -23.33 8.62 -8.29
C GLY A 114 -22.17 7.78 -7.75
N GLN A 115 -21.32 7.31 -8.66
CA GLN A 115 -20.10 6.60 -8.26
C GLN A 115 -19.08 7.57 -7.66
N SER A 116 -18.59 7.27 -6.47
CA SER A 116 -17.51 8.00 -5.81
C SER A 116 -16.33 7.07 -5.49
N PHE A 117 -15.12 7.58 -5.64
CA PHE A 117 -13.89 6.84 -5.34
C PHE A 117 -12.95 7.71 -4.50
N HIS A 118 -12.20 7.08 -3.60
CA HIS A 118 -11.06 7.71 -2.94
C HIS A 118 -9.78 7.11 -3.53
N THR A 119 -8.83 7.95 -3.95
CA THR A 119 -7.58 7.54 -4.61
C THR A 119 -6.80 6.48 -3.81
N ALA A 120 -6.73 6.66 -2.48
CA ALA A 120 -6.09 5.71 -1.56
C ALA A 120 -6.78 4.33 -1.42
N ARG A 121 -8.01 4.18 -1.93
CA ARG A 121 -8.77 2.92 -1.91
C ARG A 121 -9.35 2.62 -3.29
N TRP A 122 -8.62 2.98 -4.34
CA TRP A 122 -9.06 2.71 -5.70
C TRP A 122 -9.36 1.21 -5.89
N PRO A 123 -10.42 0.83 -6.62
CA PRO A 123 -10.75 -0.58 -6.82
C PRO A 123 -9.60 -1.35 -7.47
N GLN A 124 -9.38 -2.59 -7.05
CA GLN A 124 -8.33 -3.43 -7.61
C GLN A 124 -8.76 -4.04 -8.95
N ASP A 125 -7.84 -4.12 -9.91
CA ASP A 125 -7.98 -5.04 -11.03
C ASP A 125 -7.73 -6.48 -10.53
N PRO A 126 -8.72 -7.39 -10.56
CA PRO A 126 -8.53 -8.76 -10.11
C PRO A 126 -7.48 -9.53 -10.95
N ASN A 127 -7.16 -9.05 -12.15
CA ASN A 127 -6.26 -9.73 -13.09
C ASN A 127 -4.85 -9.12 -13.12
N GLY A 128 -4.54 -8.15 -12.27
CA GLY A 128 -3.29 -7.42 -12.37
C GLY A 128 -2.82 -6.70 -11.10
N PHE A 129 -1.70 -5.99 -11.25
CA PHE A 129 -1.06 -5.21 -10.19
C PHE A 129 -1.55 -3.76 -10.09
N GLY A 130 -2.49 -3.37 -10.96
CA GLY A 130 -3.01 -2.01 -11.07
C GLY A 130 -4.42 -1.82 -10.51
N GLY A 131 -4.95 -0.62 -10.74
CA GLY A 131 -6.34 -0.29 -10.46
C GLY A 131 -7.28 -0.80 -11.54
N LYS A 132 -8.51 -1.13 -11.13
CA LYS A 132 -9.60 -1.46 -12.04
C LYS A 132 -9.90 -0.26 -12.95
N ASP A 133 -10.13 -0.53 -14.23
CA ASP A 133 -10.78 0.44 -15.11
C ASP A 133 -12.25 0.61 -14.71
N VAL A 134 -12.62 1.83 -14.31
CA VAL A 134 -13.97 2.18 -13.86
C VAL A 134 -14.81 2.86 -14.95
N GLY A 135 -14.23 3.05 -16.16
CA GLY A 135 -14.90 3.56 -17.34
C GLY A 135 -15.50 4.96 -17.16
N PHE A 136 -14.76 6.00 -17.55
CA PHE A 136 -15.22 7.40 -17.46
C PHE A 136 -15.82 7.97 -18.75
N ALA A 137 -15.77 7.24 -19.85
CA ALA A 137 -16.29 7.70 -21.13
C ALA A 137 -17.78 8.11 -21.03
N GLY A 138 -18.10 9.30 -21.51
CA GLY A 138 -19.46 9.86 -21.48
C GLY A 138 -19.94 10.33 -20.10
N LYS A 139 -19.14 10.22 -19.04
CA LYS A 139 -19.52 10.67 -17.68
C LYS A 139 -19.10 12.12 -17.45
N ARG A 140 -19.86 12.80 -16.57
CA ARG A 140 -19.44 14.06 -15.95
C ARG A 140 -18.67 13.70 -14.68
N VAL A 141 -17.39 14.07 -14.61
CA VAL A 141 -16.50 13.68 -13.50
C VAL A 141 -16.05 14.93 -12.75
N GLY A 142 -16.17 14.89 -11.42
CA GLY A 142 -15.62 15.90 -10.52
C GLY A 142 -14.45 15.31 -9.73
N VAL A 143 -13.40 16.10 -9.51
CA VAL A 143 -12.24 15.74 -8.69
C VAL A 143 -12.13 16.76 -7.57
N ILE A 144 -12.04 16.28 -6.33
CA ILE A 144 -11.87 17.11 -5.14
C ILE A 144 -10.48 16.86 -4.58
N GLY A 145 -9.65 17.90 -4.57
CA GLY A 145 -8.22 17.83 -4.24
C GLY A 145 -7.34 17.84 -5.49
N THR A 146 -6.25 18.60 -5.42
CA THR A 146 -5.27 18.77 -6.51
C THR A 146 -3.84 18.49 -6.04
N GLY A 147 -3.71 17.72 -4.96
CA GLY A 147 -2.44 17.13 -4.52
C GLY A 147 -2.16 15.81 -5.24
N ALA A 148 -1.07 15.15 -4.85
CA ALA A 148 -0.70 13.80 -5.29
C ALA A 148 -1.42 12.69 -4.50
#